data_AF-A0A0C3FUJ4-F1
#
_entry.id   AF-A0A0C3FUJ4-F1
#
_cell.length_a   1.000
_cell.length_b   1.000
_cell.length_c   1.000
_cell.angle_alpha   90.00
_cell.angle_beta   90.00
_cell.angle_gamma   90.00
#
_symmetry.space_group_name_H-M   'P 1'
#
loop_
_entity.id
_entity.type
_entity.pdbx_description
1 polymer ?
#
loop_
_entity_poly.entity_id
_entity_poly.type
_entity_poly.pdbx_seq_one_letter_code
_entity_poly.pdbx_strand_id
1 'polypeptide(L)'
;MGDPSSLRFIPASGSTIPIDWTHVPEASKKALTESYGYDWETDDFKPLPATVADLAKMFDESKFFGYFESNLLITLMDISEFGLQAATPSGRSIAQVGPRFYMKYLDQVWFLLFAPGKRYCIMGYSDDIIWKTEVDDNHDTYSKMAADEAAMAQEFDVKLEQEVSRGMGQLVDITKKLCGWHACTLQSSLESSQYTDAIWTLPDSHPLHMALLSNLFRPR
;
A
#
# COMPACT_ATOMS: atom_id res chain seq x y z
N MET A 1 15.51 -3.74 -18.40
CA MET A 1 14.84 -3.57 -17.08
C MET A 1 13.35 -3.62 -17.35
N GLY A 2 12.62 -4.55 -16.75
CA GLY A 2 11.21 -4.80 -17.05
C GLY A 2 10.32 -3.58 -16.77
N ASP A 3 9.29 -3.43 -17.59
CA ASP A 3 8.25 -2.40 -17.49
C ASP A 3 7.62 -2.46 -16.07
N PRO A 4 7.47 -1.32 -15.36
CA PRO A 4 7.03 -1.33 -13.98
C PRO A 4 5.56 -1.76 -13.86
N SER A 5 5.28 -2.28 -12.67
CA SER A 5 3.98 -2.57 -12.08
C SER A 5 2.79 -1.85 -12.72
N SER A 6 1.68 -2.57 -12.84
CA SER A 6 0.47 -1.99 -13.38
C SER A 6 -0.46 -1.61 -12.23
N LEU A 7 -0.57 -0.30 -11.93
CA LEU A 7 -1.46 0.23 -10.89
C LEU A 7 -2.93 -0.10 -11.22
N ARG A 8 -3.71 -0.43 -10.19
CA ARG A 8 -5.14 -0.77 -10.32
C ARG A 8 -5.97 -0.06 -9.25
N PHE A 9 -6.89 0.80 -9.69
CA PHE A 9 -7.91 1.39 -8.82
C PHE A 9 -9.20 0.61 -8.93
N ILE A 10 -9.54 -0.11 -7.87
CA ILE A 10 -10.75 -0.91 -7.80
C ILE A 10 -11.39 -0.63 -6.42
N PRO A 11 -12.67 -0.19 -6.36
CA PRO A 11 -13.44 0.34 -7.47
C PRO A 11 -12.87 1.71 -7.88
N ALA A 12 -12.98 2.04 -9.17
CA ALA A 12 -12.55 3.34 -9.70
C ALA A 12 -13.25 4.53 -9.02
N SER A 13 -14.42 4.33 -8.41
CA SER A 13 -15.12 5.37 -7.63
C SER A 13 -14.34 5.84 -6.40
N GLY A 14 -13.46 5.01 -5.83
CA GLY A 14 -12.56 5.41 -4.75
C GLY A 14 -11.39 6.28 -5.19
N SER A 15 -11.10 6.31 -6.50
CA SER A 15 -9.94 7.00 -7.07
C SER A 15 -10.10 8.53 -7.00
N THR A 16 -11.32 9.04 -7.17
CA THR A 16 -11.61 10.49 -7.19
C THR A 16 -11.77 11.09 -5.80
N ILE A 17 -11.53 10.33 -4.73
CA ILE A 17 -11.69 10.82 -3.36
C ILE A 17 -10.58 11.86 -3.10
N PRO A 18 -10.94 13.10 -2.78
CA PRO A 18 -9.96 14.16 -2.58
C PRO A 18 -9.20 13.95 -1.27
N ILE A 19 -7.94 14.38 -1.25
CA ILE A 19 -7.12 14.46 -0.03
C ILE A 19 -7.08 15.92 0.43
N ASP A 20 -7.60 16.18 1.62
CA ASP A 20 -7.53 17.48 2.26
C ASP A 20 -6.19 17.66 2.98
N TRP A 21 -5.22 18.21 2.27
CA TRP A 21 -3.91 18.49 2.84
C TRP A 21 -3.91 19.60 3.89
N THR A 22 -4.98 20.40 4.05
CA THR A 22 -4.97 21.51 5.01
C THR A 22 -4.89 21.03 6.47
N HIS A 23 -5.34 19.81 6.73
CA HIS A 23 -5.34 19.19 8.05
C HIS A 23 -4.23 18.16 8.26
N VAL A 24 -3.55 17.73 7.20
CA VAL A 24 -2.40 16.81 7.31
C VAL A 24 -1.18 17.55 7.90
N PRO A 25 -0.42 16.95 8.83
CA PRO A 25 0.78 17.56 9.39
C PRO A 25 1.82 17.93 8.32
N GLU A 26 2.48 19.09 8.48
CA GLU A 26 3.52 19.56 7.55
C GLU A 26 4.70 18.59 7.42
N ALA A 27 5.07 17.90 8.51
CA ALA A 27 6.13 16.90 8.48
C ALA A 27 5.83 15.76 7.50
N SER A 28 4.56 15.35 7.41
CA SER A 28 4.12 14.24 6.58
C SER A 28 3.99 14.66 5.12
N LYS A 29 3.56 15.90 4.86
CA LYS A 29 3.64 16.50 3.53
C LYS A 29 5.08 16.52 3.01
N LYS A 30 5.99 17.03 3.85
CA LYS A 30 7.41 17.12 3.53
C LYS A 30 8.02 15.75 3.27
N ALA A 31 7.74 14.77 4.15
CA ALA A 31 8.20 13.40 3.97
C ALA A 31 7.72 12.80 2.64
N LEU A 32 6.44 13.01 2.29
CA LEU A 32 5.91 12.53 1.00
C LEU A 32 6.62 13.18 -0.19
N THR A 33 6.76 14.51 -0.19
CA THR A 33 7.35 15.24 -1.32
C THR A 33 8.84 14.96 -1.47
N GLU A 34 9.60 14.90 -0.36
CA GLU A 34 11.04 14.65 -0.41
C GLU A 34 11.37 13.22 -0.86
N SER A 35 10.56 12.24 -0.46
CA SER A 35 10.80 10.83 -0.80
C SER A 35 10.21 10.42 -2.16
N TYR A 36 9.05 10.97 -2.55
CA TYR A 36 8.29 10.49 -3.71
C TYR A 36 7.88 11.57 -4.71
N GLY A 37 8.01 12.84 -4.33
CA GLY A 37 7.63 13.97 -5.16
C GLY A 37 8.72 14.44 -6.11
N TYR A 38 9.99 14.06 -5.90
CA TYR A 38 11.09 14.58 -6.71
C TYR A 38 11.06 14.05 -8.15
N ASP A 39 11.05 14.96 -9.11
CA ASP A 39 11.08 14.68 -10.54
C ASP A 39 12.49 14.96 -11.11
N TRP A 40 13.19 13.89 -11.46
CA TRP A 40 14.55 13.94 -12.00
C TRP A 40 14.62 14.58 -13.39
N GLU A 41 13.51 14.63 -14.13
CA GLU A 41 13.48 15.24 -15.47
C GLU A 41 13.39 16.76 -15.39
N THR A 42 12.67 17.27 -14.39
CA THR A 42 12.43 18.71 -14.21
C THR A 42 13.27 19.34 -13.10
N ASP A 43 13.97 18.54 -12.30
CA ASP A 43 14.73 18.95 -11.11
C ASP A 43 13.86 19.75 -10.12
N ASP A 44 12.61 19.31 -9.94
CA ASP A 44 11.62 19.97 -9.09
C ASP A 44 10.76 18.96 -8.31
N PHE A 45 10.08 19.44 -7.26
CA PHE A 45 9.13 18.65 -6.49
C PHE A 45 7.73 18.74 -7.10
N LYS A 46 7.17 17.58 -7.44
CA LYS A 46 5.76 17.44 -7.82
C LYS A 46 4.85 17.97 -6.70
N PRO A 47 3.70 18.55 -7.07
CA PRO A 47 2.70 18.97 -6.09
C PRO A 47 2.16 17.78 -5.30
N LEU A 48 1.62 18.07 -4.11
CA LEU A 48 0.91 17.08 -3.31
C LEU A 48 -0.26 16.46 -4.11
N PRO A 49 -0.50 15.15 -3.99
CA PRO A 49 -1.52 14.48 -4.80
C PRO A 49 -2.92 14.94 -4.39
N ALA A 50 -3.73 15.42 -5.35
CA ALA A 50 -5.05 15.96 -5.05
C ALA A 50 -6.06 14.89 -4.64
N THR A 51 -5.88 13.66 -5.11
CA THR A 51 -6.78 12.54 -4.88
C THR A 51 -6.03 11.27 -4.45
N VAL A 52 -6.76 10.27 -3.96
CA VAL A 52 -6.22 8.92 -3.71
C VAL A 52 -5.66 8.32 -5.02
N ALA A 53 -6.23 8.67 -6.18
CA ALA A 53 -5.68 8.28 -7.48
C ALA A 53 -4.27 8.83 -7.71
N ASP A 54 -4.12 10.14 -7.50
CA ASP A 54 -2.85 10.83 -7.69
C ASP A 54 -1.78 10.30 -6.73
N LEU A 55 -2.19 9.96 -5.49
CA LEU A 55 -1.29 9.36 -4.49
C LEU A 55 -0.78 8.00 -4.94
N ALA A 56 -1.66 7.10 -5.40
CA ALA A 56 -1.18 5.79 -5.83
C ALA A 56 -0.40 5.85 -7.15
N LYS A 57 -0.71 6.81 -8.03
CA LYS A 57 0.10 7.10 -9.22
C LYS A 57 1.52 7.56 -8.85
N MET A 58 1.65 8.42 -7.85
CA MET A 58 2.95 8.83 -7.31
C MET A 58 3.78 7.63 -6.80
N PHE A 59 3.14 6.66 -6.13
CA PHE A 59 3.81 5.42 -5.70
C PHE A 59 4.17 4.46 -6.84
N ASP A 60 3.33 4.39 -7.87
CA ASP A 60 3.59 3.56 -9.05
C ASP A 60 4.78 4.09 -9.85
N GLU A 61 4.83 5.40 -10.11
CA GLU A 61 5.92 6.07 -10.83
C GLU A 61 7.27 5.94 -10.11
N SER A 62 7.25 5.93 -8.78
CA SER A 62 8.45 5.74 -7.94
C SER A 62 8.84 4.26 -7.77
N LYS A 63 8.12 3.31 -8.39
CA LYS A 63 8.35 1.85 -8.35
C LYS A 63 8.44 1.29 -6.93
N PHE A 64 7.63 1.84 -6.05
CA PHE A 64 7.99 1.93 -4.63
C PHE A 64 7.47 0.80 -3.73
N PHE A 65 6.40 0.09 -4.12
CA PHE A 65 5.75 -0.84 -3.19
C PHE A 65 6.73 -1.92 -2.69
N GLY A 66 6.99 -1.96 -1.39
CA GLY A 66 7.96 -2.90 -0.79
C GLY A 66 8.89 -2.26 0.25
N TYR A 67 9.11 -0.94 0.17
CA TYR A 67 9.96 -0.20 1.12
C TYR A 67 9.14 0.70 2.04
N PHE A 68 8.28 0.12 2.88
CA PHE A 68 7.48 0.87 3.85
C PHE A 68 8.33 1.43 4.99
N GLU A 69 9.10 2.48 4.70
CA GLU A 69 9.83 3.22 5.72
C GLU A 69 8.86 3.84 6.74
N SER A 70 9.37 4.00 7.97
CA SER A 70 8.63 4.57 9.10
C SER A 70 7.92 5.88 8.75
N ASN A 71 8.59 6.78 8.01
CA ASN A 71 8.05 8.09 7.63
C ASN A 71 6.86 7.99 6.66
N LEU A 72 6.92 7.07 5.70
CA LEU A 72 5.80 6.86 4.80
C LEU A 72 4.62 6.24 5.54
N LEU A 73 4.87 5.25 6.40
CA LEU A 73 3.81 4.61 7.18
C LEU A 73 3.05 5.63 8.04
N ILE A 74 3.79 6.55 8.68
CA ILE A 74 3.21 7.68 9.40
C ILE A 74 2.39 8.56 8.46
N THR A 75 2.94 8.91 7.30
CA THR A 75 2.27 9.75 6.30
C THR A 75 0.96 9.14 5.81
N LEU A 76 0.94 7.84 5.51
CA LEU A 76 -0.28 7.13 5.08
C LEU A 76 -1.34 7.11 6.18
N MET A 77 -0.94 6.93 7.44
CA MET A 77 -1.85 7.01 8.58
C MET A 77 -2.37 8.43 8.81
N ASP A 78 -1.54 9.46 8.63
CA ASP A 78 -1.96 10.87 8.71
C ASP A 78 -2.94 11.25 7.60
N ILE A 79 -2.73 10.75 6.37
CA ILE A 79 -3.68 10.93 5.27
C ILE A 79 -5.02 10.27 5.64
N SER A 80 -5.00 9.07 6.20
CA SER A 80 -6.22 8.39 6.66
C SER A 80 -6.97 9.17 7.73
N GLU A 81 -6.26 9.74 8.69
CA GLU A 81 -6.82 10.44 9.84
C GLU A 81 -7.32 11.84 9.48
N PHE A 82 -6.50 12.62 8.79
CA PHE A 82 -6.71 14.05 8.59
C PHE A 82 -7.02 14.42 7.14
N GLY A 83 -6.48 13.68 6.17
CA GLY A 83 -6.64 13.96 4.75
C GLY A 83 -7.94 13.42 4.16
N LEU A 84 -8.52 12.38 4.75
CA LEU A 84 -9.71 11.72 4.23
C LEU A 84 -10.92 11.97 5.12
N GLN A 85 -12.00 12.48 4.51
CA GLN A 85 -13.24 12.74 5.23
C GLN A 85 -13.92 11.43 5.64
N ALA A 86 -14.29 11.33 6.92
CA ALA A 86 -15.10 10.22 7.41
C ALA A 86 -16.45 10.19 6.68
N ALA A 87 -16.86 9.00 6.23
CA ALA A 87 -18.18 8.82 5.66
C ALA A 87 -19.25 9.24 6.67
N THR A 88 -20.15 10.15 6.29
CA THR A 88 -21.24 10.57 7.15
C THR A 88 -22.13 9.34 7.44
N PRO A 89 -22.42 9.01 8.71
CA PRO A 89 -23.21 7.83 9.04
C PRO A 89 -24.64 8.00 8.52
N SER A 90 -24.90 7.53 7.31
CA SER A 90 -26.23 7.53 6.72
C SER A 90 -27.02 6.34 7.26
N GLY A 91 -27.57 6.52 8.47
CA GLY A 91 -28.81 5.93 9.02
C GLY A 91 -29.08 4.41 8.99
N ARG A 92 -28.32 3.58 8.28
CA ARG A 92 -28.55 2.13 8.09
C ARG A 92 -27.40 1.38 7.40
N SER A 93 -26.37 2.06 6.88
CA SER A 93 -25.26 1.37 6.21
C SER A 93 -24.27 0.79 7.21
N ILE A 94 -24.04 -0.51 7.06
CA ILE A 94 -22.87 -1.24 7.50
C ILE A 94 -21.61 -0.47 7.04
N ALA A 95 -20.55 -0.44 7.86
CA ALA A 95 -19.36 0.40 7.68
C ALA A 95 -18.91 0.48 6.21
N GLN A 96 -18.99 1.66 5.61
CA GLN A 96 -18.54 1.89 4.24
C GLN A 96 -17.04 1.57 4.15
N VAL A 97 -16.67 0.69 3.23
CA VAL A 97 -15.27 0.34 3.02
C VAL A 97 -14.54 1.56 2.48
N GLY A 98 -13.45 1.92 3.14
CA GLY A 98 -12.70 3.13 2.82
C GLY A 98 -12.02 3.07 1.45
N PRO A 99 -11.40 4.18 1.03
CA PRO A 99 -10.61 4.24 -0.19
C PRO A 99 -9.52 3.18 -0.17
N ARG A 100 -9.24 2.58 -1.33
CA ARG A 100 -8.16 1.62 -1.50
C ARG A 100 -7.62 1.65 -2.92
N PHE A 101 -6.41 1.14 -3.05
CA PHE A 101 -5.79 0.90 -4.35
C PHE A 101 -4.97 -0.38 -4.28
N TYR A 102 -4.71 -0.93 -5.46
CA TYR A 102 -3.98 -2.16 -5.67
C TYR A 102 -2.81 -1.90 -6.59
N MET A 103 -1.70 -2.60 -6.38
CA MET A 103 -0.61 -2.59 -7.33
C MET A 103 0.16 -3.91 -7.32
N LYS A 104 0.77 -4.21 -8.46
CA LYS A 104 1.69 -5.34 -8.58
C LYS A 104 3.02 -4.98 -7.92
N TYR A 105 3.56 -5.89 -7.12
CA TYR A 105 4.95 -5.87 -6.74
C TYR A 105 5.53 -7.28 -6.82
N LEU A 106 6.61 -7.44 -7.59
CA LEU A 106 7.15 -8.74 -7.96
C LEU A 106 6.02 -9.63 -8.54
N ASP A 107 5.83 -10.81 -7.98
CA ASP A 107 4.79 -11.76 -8.36
C ASP A 107 3.55 -11.67 -7.45
N GLN A 108 3.27 -10.54 -6.81
CA GLN A 108 2.15 -10.40 -5.88
C GLN A 108 1.31 -9.16 -6.19
N VAL A 109 -0.01 -9.25 -5.96
CA VAL A 109 -0.89 -8.09 -5.91
C VAL A 109 -0.96 -7.61 -4.48
N TRP A 110 -0.55 -6.37 -4.26
CA TRP A 110 -0.65 -5.73 -2.98
C TRP A 110 -1.84 -4.77 -2.93
N PHE A 111 -2.35 -4.51 -1.74
CA PHE A 111 -3.41 -3.53 -1.51
C PHE A 111 -3.11 -2.65 -0.29
N LEU A 112 -3.64 -1.43 -0.35
CA LEU A 112 -3.73 -0.52 0.78
C LEU A 112 -5.17 -0.08 0.96
N LEU A 113 -5.70 -0.23 2.17
CA LEU A 113 -7.05 0.15 2.56
C LEU A 113 -7.01 1.20 3.67
N PHE A 114 -7.51 2.40 3.37
CA PHE A 114 -7.64 3.49 4.33
C PHE A 114 -8.89 3.34 5.19
N ALA A 115 -8.83 3.86 6.42
CA ALA A 115 -10.01 4.09 7.25
C ALA A 115 -10.19 5.60 7.47
N PRO A 116 -10.97 6.31 6.62
CA PRO A 116 -11.13 7.75 6.69
C PRO A 116 -11.56 8.26 8.08
N GLY A 117 -10.91 9.33 8.55
CA GLY A 117 -11.11 9.91 9.87
C GLY A 117 -10.52 9.09 11.02
N LYS A 118 -9.72 8.07 10.72
CA LYS A 118 -9.00 7.27 11.71
C LYS A 118 -7.55 7.14 11.30
N ARG A 119 -6.67 7.16 12.30
CA ARG A 119 -5.25 6.81 12.17
C ARG A 119 -5.07 5.29 12.01
N TYR A 120 -5.68 4.74 10.97
CA TYR A 120 -5.75 3.30 10.78
C TYR A 120 -5.80 2.96 9.29
N CYS A 121 -4.89 2.11 8.87
CA CYS A 121 -4.82 1.58 7.51
C CYS A 121 -4.48 0.10 7.57
N ILE A 122 -5.01 -0.66 6.62
CA ILE A 122 -4.66 -2.07 6.42
C ILE A 122 -3.86 -2.16 5.13
N MET A 123 -2.76 -2.91 5.18
CA MET A 123 -2.02 -3.30 4.00
C MET A 123 -1.99 -4.82 3.89
N GLY A 124 -1.83 -5.33 2.69
CA GLY A 124 -1.72 -6.77 2.48
C GLY A 124 -1.30 -7.13 1.06
N TYR A 125 -1.13 -8.43 0.85
CA TYR A 125 -0.67 -8.98 -0.42
C TYR A 125 -1.26 -10.37 -0.68
N SER A 126 -1.45 -10.67 -1.97
CA SER A 126 -1.86 -11.97 -2.47
C SER A 126 -0.77 -13.02 -2.27
N ASP A 127 -1.12 -14.29 -2.45
CA ASP A 127 -0.11 -15.31 -2.72
C ASP A 127 0.57 -15.04 -4.07
N ASP A 128 1.72 -15.69 -4.32
CA ASP A 128 2.48 -15.50 -5.56
C ASP A 128 1.66 -15.90 -6.80
N ILE A 129 1.70 -15.05 -7.81
CA ILE A 129 1.07 -15.25 -9.11
C ILE A 129 1.87 -16.31 -9.86
N ILE A 130 1.29 -17.50 -9.99
CA ILE A 130 1.91 -18.59 -10.75
C ILE A 130 1.64 -18.37 -12.23
N TRP A 131 2.64 -17.84 -12.95
CA TRP A 131 2.58 -17.68 -14.40
C TRP A 131 2.63 -19.05 -15.09
N LYS A 132 1.50 -19.48 -15.66
CA LYS A 132 1.40 -20.77 -16.38
C LYS A 132 2.04 -20.76 -17.77
N THR A 133 2.36 -19.59 -18.30
CA THR A 133 2.94 -19.43 -19.64
C THR A 133 4.39 -19.04 -19.46
N GLU A 134 5.32 -19.78 -20.08
CA GLU A 134 6.71 -19.32 -20.23
C GLU A 134 6.65 -17.92 -20.85
N VAL A 135 7.36 -16.96 -20.24
CA VAL A 135 7.38 -15.58 -20.68
C VAL A 135 8.12 -15.53 -22.00
N ASP A 136 7.43 -15.83 -23.10
CA ASP A 136 7.86 -15.45 -24.43
C ASP A 136 7.71 -13.93 -24.51
N ASP A 137 8.76 -13.24 -24.98
CA ASP A 137 8.93 -11.78 -25.08
C ASP A 137 7.95 -11.15 -26.12
N ASN A 138 6.74 -11.68 -26.21
CA ASN A 138 5.67 -11.21 -27.07
C ASN A 138 4.76 -10.24 -26.28
N HIS A 139 4.40 -9.14 -26.92
CA HIS A 139 3.52 -8.10 -26.40
C HIS A 139 2.16 -8.65 -25.90
N ASP A 140 1.68 -9.74 -26.53
CA ASP A 140 0.44 -10.42 -26.13
C ASP A 140 0.53 -11.09 -24.76
N THR A 141 1.74 -11.47 -24.31
CA THR A 141 1.97 -12.09 -23.01
C THR A 141 1.78 -11.07 -21.88
N TYR A 142 2.39 -9.88 -22.02
CA TYR A 142 2.27 -8.80 -21.04
C TYR A 142 0.83 -8.29 -20.89
N SER A 143 0.10 -8.15 -22.00
CA SER A 143 -1.31 -7.73 -21.95
C SER A 143 -2.19 -8.74 -21.22
N LYS A 144 -1.92 -10.05 -21.35
CA LYS A 144 -2.66 -11.10 -20.62
C LYS A 144 -2.33 -11.07 -19.13
N MET A 145 -1.06 -10.91 -18.77
CA MET A 145 -0.64 -10.79 -17.37
C MET A 145 -1.32 -9.61 -16.67
N ALA A 146 -1.36 -8.45 -17.33
CA ALA A 146 -2.02 -7.26 -16.83
C ALA A 146 -3.54 -7.44 -16.64
N ALA A 147 -4.18 -8.24 -17.49
CA ALA A 147 -5.60 -8.58 -17.39
C ALA A 147 -5.90 -9.56 -16.25
N ASP A 148 -5.04 -10.58 -16.06
CA ASP A 148 -5.14 -11.54 -14.96
C ASP A 148 -4.94 -10.85 -13.60
N GLU A 149 -3.96 -9.96 -13.50
CA GLU A 149 -3.72 -9.10 -12.33
C GLU A 149 -4.96 -8.25 -11.99
N ALA A 150 -5.57 -7.64 -13.01
CA ALA A 150 -6.79 -6.83 -12.84
C ALA A 150 -7.97 -7.68 -12.36
N ALA A 151 -8.16 -8.87 -12.93
CA ALA A 151 -9.22 -9.79 -12.54
C ALA A 151 -9.05 -10.26 -11.10
N MET A 152 -7.82 -10.57 -10.68
CA MET A 152 -7.51 -10.95 -9.30
C MET A 152 -7.86 -9.84 -8.30
N ALA A 153 -7.44 -8.60 -8.58
CA ALA A 153 -7.76 -7.46 -7.73
C ALA A 153 -9.28 -7.16 -7.69
N GLN A 154 -9.99 -7.34 -8.81
CA GLN A 154 -11.45 -7.16 -8.87
C GLN A 154 -12.20 -8.22 -8.06
N GLU A 155 -11.82 -9.49 -8.18
CA GLU A 155 -12.42 -10.56 -7.39
C GLU A 155 -12.17 -10.36 -5.90
N PHE A 156 -10.96 -9.91 -5.54
CA PHE A 156 -10.60 -9.61 -4.17
C PHE A 156 -11.39 -8.42 -3.61
N ASP A 157 -11.54 -7.33 -4.36
CA ASP A 157 -12.26 -6.13 -3.91
C ASP A 157 -13.73 -6.44 -3.54
N VAL A 158 -14.41 -7.27 -4.34
CA VAL A 158 -15.79 -7.71 -4.03
C VAL A 158 -15.85 -8.46 -2.70
N LYS A 159 -14.87 -9.32 -2.41
CA LYS A 159 -14.78 -10.04 -1.12
C LYS A 159 -14.42 -9.09 0.01
N LEU A 160 -13.48 -8.18 -0.22
CA LEU A 160 -13.02 -7.17 0.73
C LEU A 160 -14.18 -6.30 1.19
N GLU A 161 -15.01 -5.84 0.27
CA GLU A 161 -16.21 -5.06 0.59
C GLU A 161 -17.12 -5.82 1.55
N GLN A 162 -17.37 -7.10 1.30
CA GLN A 162 -18.25 -7.92 2.13
C GLN A 162 -17.66 -8.20 3.51
N GLU A 163 -16.38 -8.54 3.59
CA GLU A 163 -15.72 -8.88 4.86
C GLU A 163 -15.50 -7.65 5.74
N VAL A 164 -15.04 -6.53 5.18
CA VAL A 164 -14.85 -5.29 5.95
C VAL A 164 -16.20 -4.76 6.44
N SER A 165 -17.25 -4.85 5.63
CA SER A 165 -18.62 -4.56 6.07
C SER A 165 -19.02 -5.43 7.27
N ARG A 166 -18.62 -6.71 7.32
CA ARG A 166 -18.86 -7.60 8.47
C ARG A 166 -17.95 -7.34 9.67
N GLY A 167 -17.06 -6.35 9.61
CA GLY A 167 -16.14 -6.00 10.69
C GLY A 167 -14.83 -6.79 10.67
N MET A 168 -14.56 -7.62 9.66
CA MET A 168 -13.34 -8.44 9.59
C MET A 168 -12.06 -7.60 9.51
N GLY A 169 -12.12 -6.37 9.00
CA GLY A 169 -11.00 -5.44 9.02
C GLY A 169 -10.46 -5.19 10.44
N GLN A 170 -11.32 -5.23 11.47
CA GLN A 170 -10.91 -5.04 12.87
C GLN A 170 -10.17 -6.26 13.45
N LEU A 171 -10.26 -7.41 12.78
CA LEU A 171 -9.65 -8.67 13.22
C LEU A 171 -8.32 -8.96 12.49
N VAL A 172 -7.86 -8.05 11.62
CA VAL A 172 -6.63 -8.22 10.84
C VAL A 172 -5.40 -8.39 11.73
N ASP A 173 -5.31 -7.65 12.84
CA ASP A 173 -4.17 -7.76 13.75
C ASP A 173 -4.04 -9.15 14.39
N ILE A 174 -5.14 -9.88 14.52
CA ILE A 174 -5.20 -11.22 15.10
C ILE A 174 -5.02 -12.29 14.03
N THR A 175 -5.79 -12.21 12.95
CA THR A 175 -5.86 -13.25 11.92
C THR A 175 -4.71 -13.20 10.93
N LYS A 176 -4.06 -12.03 10.79
CA LYS A 176 -3.06 -11.72 9.75
C LYS A 176 -3.56 -12.02 8.33
N LYS A 177 -4.88 -12.07 8.16
CA LYS A 177 -5.56 -12.45 6.92
C LYS A 177 -6.77 -11.56 6.70
N LEU A 178 -7.04 -11.24 5.43
CA LEU A 178 -8.26 -10.58 5.01
C LEU A 178 -8.64 -11.11 3.63
N CYS A 179 -9.84 -11.67 3.49
CA CYS A 179 -10.31 -12.30 2.25
C CYS A 179 -9.35 -13.37 1.69
N GLY A 180 -8.67 -14.10 2.58
CA GLY A 180 -7.69 -15.14 2.25
C GLY A 180 -6.27 -14.62 1.98
N TRP A 181 -6.09 -13.32 1.73
CA TRP A 181 -4.78 -12.70 1.51
C TRP A 181 -4.09 -12.37 2.82
N HIS A 182 -2.76 -12.28 2.78
CA HIS A 182 -1.98 -11.80 3.93
C HIS A 182 -2.31 -10.32 4.17
N ALA A 183 -2.55 -9.96 5.42
CA ALA A 183 -2.87 -8.59 5.79
C ALA A 183 -2.34 -8.24 7.17
N CYS A 184 -1.96 -6.98 7.35
CA CYS A 184 -1.59 -6.41 8.64
C CYS A 184 -2.02 -4.94 8.70
N THR A 185 -2.01 -4.36 9.90
CA THR A 185 -2.17 -2.92 10.05
C THR A 185 -0.87 -2.21 9.72
N LEU A 186 -0.98 -0.99 9.17
CA LEU A 186 0.21 -0.14 8.99
C LEU A 186 0.90 0.15 10.32
N GLN A 187 0.17 0.19 11.44
CA GLN A 187 0.74 0.34 12.77
C GLN A 187 1.68 -0.84 13.12
N SER A 188 1.25 -2.08 12.90
CA SER A 188 2.10 -3.25 13.11
C SER A 188 3.32 -3.26 12.16
N SER A 189 3.14 -2.77 10.93
CA SER A 189 4.26 -2.56 10.00
C SER A 189 5.21 -1.46 10.47
N LEU A 190 4.69 -0.38 11.06
CA LEU A 190 5.50 0.72 11.58
C LEU A 190 6.33 0.28 12.76
N GLU A 191 5.75 -0.46 13.70
CA GLU A 191 6.48 -1.06 14.82
C GLU A 191 7.62 -1.95 14.34
N SER A 192 7.36 -2.74 13.30
CA SER A 192 8.38 -3.60 12.67
C SER A 192 9.47 -2.79 11.97
N SER A 193 9.10 -1.72 11.25
CA SER A 193 10.05 -0.81 10.59
C SER A 193 10.93 -0.10 11.61
N GLN A 194 10.34 0.51 12.65
CA GLN A 194 11.07 1.20 13.70
C GLN A 194 12.01 0.27 14.46
N TYR A 195 11.58 -0.97 14.72
CA TYR A 195 12.45 -1.99 15.32
C TYR A 195 13.64 -2.31 14.42
N THR A 196 13.40 -2.45 13.11
CA THR A 196 14.44 -2.69 12.11
C THR A 196 15.41 -1.51 12.02
N ASP A 197 14.89 -0.28 11.94
CA ASP A 197 15.67 0.96 11.91
C ASP A 197 16.57 1.07 13.15
N ALA A 198 16.02 0.76 14.34
CA ALA A 198 16.79 0.75 15.58
C ALA A 198 17.92 -0.30 15.56
N ILE A 199 17.68 -1.50 15.03
CA ILE A 199 18.73 -2.53 14.90
C ILE A 199 19.85 -2.07 13.98
N TRP A 200 19.52 -1.39 12.87
CA TRP A 200 20.53 -0.89 11.92
C TRP A 200 21.45 0.17 12.53
N THR A 201 21.05 0.85 13.60
CA THR A 201 21.94 1.79 14.31
C THR A 201 22.97 1.11 15.22
N LEU A 202 22.84 -0.20 15.45
CA LEU A 202 23.76 -0.96 16.29
C LEU A 202 25.05 -1.28 15.52
N PRO A 203 26.20 -1.43 16.21
CA PRO A 203 27.44 -1.88 15.57
C PRO A 203 27.24 -3.20 14.81
N ASP A 204 27.95 -3.39 13.70
CA ASP A 204 27.85 -4.60 12.86
C ASP A 204 28.14 -5.90 13.64
N SER A 205 28.95 -5.82 14.70
CA SER A 205 29.25 -6.96 15.58
C SER A 205 28.13 -7.28 16.58
N HIS A 206 27.09 -6.45 16.67
CA HIS A 206 26.00 -6.65 17.61
C HIS A 206 25.15 -7.86 17.19
N PRO A 207 24.81 -8.79 18.10
CA PRO A 207 24.09 -10.02 17.75
C PRO A 207 22.77 -9.80 17.02
N LEU A 208 22.01 -8.75 17.36
CA LEU A 208 20.76 -8.41 16.67
C LEU A 208 20.99 -7.90 15.25
N HIS A 209 22.07 -7.15 15.00
CA HIS A 209 22.43 -6.69 13.66
C HIS A 209 22.82 -7.90 12.79
N MET A 210 23.69 -8.77 13.31
CA MET A 210 24.05 -10.02 12.63
C MET A 210 22.85 -10.94 12.36
N ALA A 211 21.93 -11.05 13.33
CA ALA A 211 20.72 -11.84 13.17
C ALA A 211 19.81 -11.26 12.07
N LEU A 212 19.61 -9.95 12.03
CA LEU A 212 18.85 -9.27 10.98
C LEU A 212 19.45 -9.50 9.59
N LEU A 213 20.76 -9.30 9.43
CA LEU A 213 21.47 -9.59 8.17
C LEU A 213 21.28 -11.04 7.75
N SER A 214 21.45 -11.99 8.67
CA SER A 214 21.30 -13.41 8.35
C SER A 214 19.88 -13.82 7.95
N ASN A 215 18.86 -13.13 8.46
CA ASN A 215 17.47 -13.33 8.06
C ASN A 215 17.15 -12.69 6.71
N LEU A 216 17.73 -11.52 6.41
CA LEU A 216 17.55 -10.84 5.13
C LEU A 216 18.24 -11.58 3.96
N PHE A 217 19.41 -12.17 4.22
CA PHE A 217 20.22 -12.88 3.22
C PHE A 217 20.03 -14.40 3.24
N ARG A 218 19.04 -14.92 3.97
CA ARG A 218 18.74 -16.35 3.94
C ARG A 218 18.16 -16.72 2.57
N PRO A 219 18.70 -17.72 1.86
CA PRO A 219 18.03 -18.25 0.68
C PRO A 219 16.64 -18.73 1.10
N ARG A 220 15.60 -18.20 0.44
CA ARG A 220 14.23 -18.69 0.58
C ARG A 220 14.04 -19.97 -0.21
#